data_AF-A0A496Q8Z6-F1
#
_entry.id   AF-A0A496Q8Z6-F1
#
_cell.length_a   1.000
_cell.length_b   1.000
_cell.length_c   1.000
_cell.angle_alpha   90.00
_cell.angle_beta   90.00
_cell.angle_gamma   90.00
#
_symmetry.space_group_name_H-M   'P 1'
#
loop_
_entity.id
_entity.type
_entity.pdbx_description
1 polymer ?
#
loop_
_entity_poly.entity_id
_entity_poly.type
_entity_poly.pdbx_seq_one_letter_code
_entity_poly.pdbx_strand_id
1 'polypeptide(L)'
;MKKCVTLLVLLATTLTIAAPLDGILERYQRSYFEGRRFIIDLNSGSTVRYEQVIKEKNDKLVTVISPERVVWLRFQEKYYIQKNSELLELTFPIYDLEDYLVDVLKRENYQLLAQKRDGSEDVYVLKSGVQVFTIWIGEDGFIDKIVRELPPGYRTALIYEYHEIKGLGETVRRYWLQHPVVGRITSNLSPVLRKIPKYFAWSNLRFFETKGGNIPIIYGITNEGYKVTIIDLDGLNDSVVTQILQRFSEKEFSFYVKKNQDGSKFLFVGDTSSEYLVKLATVIFEESGEGG
;
A
#
# COMPACT_ATOMS: atom_id res chain seq x y z
N MET A 1 -34.18 -52.66 -42.28
CA MET A 1 -34.49 -51.28 -41.82
C MET A 1 -33.46 -50.87 -40.77
N LYS A 2 -32.46 -50.06 -41.16
CA LYS A 2 -31.40 -49.58 -40.26
C LYS A 2 -31.94 -48.38 -39.47
N LYS A 3 -32.13 -48.52 -38.16
CA LYS A 3 -32.38 -47.37 -37.27
C LYS A 3 -31.04 -46.80 -36.86
N CYS A 4 -30.66 -45.69 -37.49
CA CYS A 4 -29.57 -44.83 -37.03
C CYS A 4 -30.08 -44.09 -35.78
N VAL A 5 -29.51 -44.40 -34.61
CA VAL A 5 -29.70 -43.57 -33.41
C VAL A 5 -28.53 -42.61 -33.39
N THR A 6 -28.78 -41.37 -33.81
CA THR A 6 -27.80 -40.29 -33.71
C THR A 6 -27.83 -39.78 -32.27
N LEU A 7 -26.83 -40.17 -31.47
CA LEU A 7 -26.61 -39.65 -30.13
C LEU A 7 -26.03 -38.24 -30.27
N LEU A 8 -26.87 -37.22 -30.07
CA LEU A 8 -26.45 -35.83 -30.01
C LEU A 8 -25.84 -35.57 -28.63
N VAL A 9 -24.52 -35.67 -28.51
CA VAL A 9 -23.79 -35.22 -27.32
C VAL A 9 -23.72 -33.69 -27.39
N LEU A 10 -24.63 -33.00 -26.70
CA LEU A 10 -24.47 -31.58 -26.42
C LEU A 10 -23.34 -31.43 -25.39
N LEU A 11 -22.11 -31.27 -25.87
CA LEU A 11 -21.01 -30.81 -25.04
C LEU A 11 -21.27 -29.32 -24.78
N ALA A 12 -21.96 -29.01 -23.69
CA ALA A 12 -22.01 -27.65 -23.16
C ALA A 12 -20.62 -27.31 -22.60
N THR A 13 -19.68 -26.95 -23.47
CA THR A 13 -18.46 -26.27 -23.02
C THR A 13 -18.89 -24.89 -22.55
N THR A 14 -19.13 -24.76 -21.25
CA THR A 14 -19.13 -23.47 -20.58
C THR A 14 -17.71 -22.91 -20.69
N LEU A 15 -17.41 -22.26 -21.82
CA LEU A 15 -16.30 -21.33 -21.91
C LEU A 15 -16.63 -20.18 -20.95
N THR A 16 -16.24 -20.37 -19.70
CA THR A 16 -16.18 -19.28 -18.73
C THR A 16 -14.93 -18.50 -19.09
N ILE A 17 -15.10 -17.49 -19.96
CA ILE A 17 -14.04 -16.54 -20.29
C ILE A 17 -13.83 -15.72 -19.02
N ALA A 18 -12.77 -16.04 -18.27
CA ALA A 18 -12.35 -15.24 -17.13
C ALA A 18 -12.09 -13.81 -17.59
N ALA A 19 -12.44 -12.82 -16.77
CA ALA A 19 -12.43 -11.42 -17.20
C ALA A 19 -11.02 -11.01 -17.68
N PRO A 20 -10.87 -10.22 -18.76
CA PRO A 20 -9.58 -9.62 -19.09
C PRO A 20 -9.14 -8.70 -17.94
N LEU A 21 -7.84 -8.70 -17.63
CA LEU A 21 -7.25 -7.87 -16.56
C LEU A 21 -7.59 -6.37 -16.72
N ASP A 22 -7.66 -5.89 -17.96
CA ASP A 22 -8.05 -4.51 -18.28
C ASP A 22 -9.44 -4.16 -17.74
N GLY A 23 -10.36 -5.14 -17.75
CA GLY A 23 -11.69 -4.99 -17.17
C GLY A 23 -11.67 -4.85 -15.65
N ILE A 24 -10.69 -5.45 -14.95
CA ILE A 24 -10.52 -5.28 -13.51
C ILE A 24 -10.10 -3.84 -13.20
N LEU A 25 -9.11 -3.31 -13.94
CA LEU A 25 -8.63 -1.95 -13.75
C LEU A 25 -9.74 -0.92 -14.01
N GLU A 26 -10.47 -1.05 -15.13
CA GLU A 26 -11.55 -0.12 -15.48
C GLU A 26 -12.68 -0.14 -14.44
N ARG A 27 -13.12 -1.33 -14.00
CA ARG A 27 -14.12 -1.49 -12.93
C ARG A 27 -13.65 -0.83 -11.65
N TYR A 28 -12.41 -1.14 -11.24
CA TYR A 28 -11.85 -0.61 -10.01
C TYR A 28 -11.69 0.92 -10.08
N GLN A 29 -11.28 1.51 -11.21
CA GLN A 29 -11.17 2.97 -11.33
C GLN A 29 -12.52 3.69 -11.23
N ARG A 30 -13.59 3.08 -11.75
CA ARG A 30 -14.93 3.67 -11.77
C ARG A 30 -15.77 3.34 -10.54
N SER A 31 -15.30 2.41 -9.70
CA SER A 31 -16.09 1.91 -8.59
C SER A 31 -16.32 2.92 -7.48
N TYR A 32 -17.49 2.78 -6.89
CA TYR A 32 -17.87 3.32 -5.61
C TYR A 32 -18.20 2.13 -4.72
N PHE A 33 -17.48 1.97 -3.62
CA PHE A 33 -17.78 0.89 -2.68
C PHE A 33 -17.39 1.26 -1.27
N GLU A 34 -18.03 0.55 -0.34
CA GLU A 34 -17.66 0.52 1.06
C GLU A 34 -17.32 -0.92 1.43
N GLY A 35 -16.29 -1.14 2.25
CA GLY A 35 -15.94 -2.48 2.70
C GLY A 35 -15.24 -2.51 4.03
N ARG A 36 -15.25 -3.68 4.67
CA ARG A 36 -14.32 -4.00 5.77
C ARG A 36 -13.32 -5.02 5.27
N ARG A 37 -12.07 -4.84 5.66
CA ARG A 37 -10.97 -5.69 5.20
C ARG A 37 -9.91 -5.88 6.28
N PHE A 38 -9.17 -6.97 6.15
CA PHE A 38 -7.99 -7.28 6.93
C PHE A 38 -6.75 -7.03 6.09
N ILE A 39 -5.75 -6.36 6.68
CA ILE A 39 -4.38 -6.34 6.17
C ILE A 39 -3.54 -7.22 7.08
N ILE A 40 -2.90 -8.21 6.49
CA ILE A 40 -2.05 -9.16 7.20
C ILE A 40 -0.64 -9.03 6.63
N ASP A 41 0.31 -8.64 7.46
CA ASP A 41 1.72 -8.68 7.14
C ASP A 41 2.34 -9.90 7.83
N LEU A 42 2.90 -10.82 7.06
CA LEU A 42 3.54 -12.04 7.56
C LEU A 42 5.05 -11.95 7.35
N ASN A 43 5.80 -11.94 8.46
CA ASN A 43 7.24 -12.16 8.55
C ASN A 43 7.64 -12.55 10.01
N SER A 44 8.86 -12.25 10.47
CA SER A 44 9.36 -12.44 11.85
C SER A 44 8.54 -11.77 12.97
N GLY A 45 7.55 -10.94 12.63
CA GLY A 45 6.55 -10.41 13.56
C GLY A 45 5.28 -10.05 12.80
N SER A 46 4.37 -11.02 12.70
CA SER A 46 3.13 -10.88 11.96
C SER A 46 2.24 -9.80 12.57
N THR A 47 1.68 -8.92 11.73
CA THR A 47 0.71 -7.91 12.17
C THR A 47 -0.59 -8.07 11.42
N VAL A 48 -1.70 -7.91 12.13
CA VAL A 48 -3.04 -7.88 11.54
C VAL A 48 -3.64 -6.52 11.83
N ARG A 49 -4.17 -5.89 10.78
CA ARG A 49 -4.85 -4.60 10.84
C ARG A 49 -6.26 -4.77 10.29
N TYR A 50 -7.25 -4.27 11.02
CA TYR A 50 -8.64 -4.26 10.58
C TYR A 50 -9.02 -2.86 10.13
N GLU A 51 -9.60 -2.76 8.95
CA GLU A 51 -9.89 -1.48 8.29
C GLU A 51 -11.33 -1.43 7.77
N GLN A 52 -11.93 -0.25 7.84
CA GLN A 52 -13.06 0.13 6.99
C GLN A 52 -12.53 1.03 5.88
N VAL A 53 -12.92 0.73 4.64
CA VAL A 53 -12.52 1.48 3.45
C VAL A 53 -13.76 1.97 2.72
N ILE A 54 -13.73 3.23 2.29
CA ILE A 54 -14.68 3.81 1.38
C ILE A 54 -13.89 4.32 0.19
N LYS A 55 -14.24 3.85 -1.00
CA LYS A 55 -13.60 4.25 -2.24
C LYS A 55 -14.64 4.88 -3.16
N GLU A 56 -14.31 6.06 -3.67
CA GLU A 56 -15.17 6.84 -4.57
C GLU A 56 -14.32 7.29 -5.76
N LYS A 57 -14.26 6.46 -6.82
CA LYS A 57 -13.31 6.65 -7.94
C LYS A 57 -11.86 6.75 -7.44
N ASN A 58 -11.19 7.87 -7.64
CA ASN A 58 -9.82 8.09 -7.16
C ASN A 58 -9.80 8.47 -5.68
N ASP A 59 -10.90 8.94 -5.10
CA ASP A 59 -10.94 9.33 -3.70
C ASP A 59 -11.09 8.09 -2.80
N LYS A 60 -10.49 8.14 -1.61
CA LYS A 60 -10.41 6.99 -0.71
C LYS A 60 -10.32 7.45 0.73
N LEU A 61 -11.17 6.92 1.59
CA LEU A 61 -11.15 7.11 3.04
C LEU A 61 -10.93 5.76 3.69
N VAL A 62 -9.91 5.66 4.54
CA VAL A 62 -9.61 4.44 5.27
C VAL A 62 -9.55 4.75 6.75
N THR A 63 -10.36 4.01 7.51
CA THR A 63 -10.33 3.99 8.97
C THR A 63 -9.73 2.67 9.41
N VAL A 64 -8.49 2.72 9.91
CA VAL A 64 -7.93 1.63 10.70
C VAL A 64 -8.68 1.58 12.03
N ILE A 65 -9.28 0.43 12.33
CA ILE A 65 -10.06 0.18 13.54
C ILE A 65 -9.16 -0.46 14.61
N SER A 66 -8.26 -1.35 14.20
CA SER A 66 -7.36 -2.12 15.08
C SER A 66 -6.02 -2.34 14.38
N PRO A 67 -4.87 -2.32 15.08
CA PRO A 67 -4.71 -2.27 16.54
C PRO A 67 -4.85 -0.88 17.16
N GLU A 68 -4.62 0.18 16.38
CA GLU A 68 -4.73 1.57 16.82
C GLU A 68 -5.59 2.33 15.82
N ARG A 69 -6.52 3.16 16.31
CA ARG A 69 -7.42 3.91 15.42
C ARG A 69 -6.64 5.00 14.68
N VAL A 70 -6.58 4.87 13.35
CA VAL A 70 -5.96 5.86 12.46
C VAL A 70 -6.88 6.08 11.27
N VAL A 71 -7.13 7.32 10.89
CA VAL A 71 -7.90 7.64 9.69
C VAL A 71 -7.03 8.40 8.71
N TRP A 72 -6.98 7.93 7.47
CA TRP A 72 -6.32 8.64 6.38
C TRP A 72 -7.26 8.77 5.19
N LEU A 73 -7.01 9.81 4.42
CA LEU A 73 -7.87 10.26 3.35
C LEU A 73 -7.04 10.63 2.13
N ARG A 74 -7.43 10.13 0.95
CA ARG A 74 -7.07 10.66 -0.36
C ARG A 74 -8.28 11.37 -0.94
N PHE A 75 -8.16 12.68 -1.18
CA PHE A 75 -9.22 13.50 -1.78
C PHE A 75 -8.64 14.49 -2.77
N GLN A 76 -9.14 14.49 -4.00
CA GLN A 76 -8.69 15.39 -5.08
C GLN A 76 -7.15 15.39 -5.24
N GLU A 77 -6.57 14.19 -5.33
CA GLU A 77 -5.11 13.97 -5.47
C GLU A 77 -4.25 14.45 -4.29
N LYS A 78 -4.86 14.87 -3.18
CA LYS A 78 -4.19 15.22 -1.92
C LYS A 78 -4.40 14.15 -0.86
N TYR A 79 -3.46 14.09 0.08
CA TYR A 79 -3.43 13.08 1.14
C TYR A 79 -3.54 13.76 2.50
N TYR A 80 -4.27 13.16 3.41
CA TYR A 80 -4.52 13.68 4.73
C TYR A 80 -4.50 12.57 5.76
N ILE A 81 -4.13 12.93 6.98
CA ILE A 81 -4.34 12.09 8.16
C ILE A 81 -5.16 12.84 9.19
N GLN A 82 -6.09 12.14 9.85
CA GLN A 82 -6.87 12.68 10.94
C GLN A 82 -6.00 12.78 12.20
N LYS A 83 -6.00 13.96 12.81
CA LYS A 83 -5.53 14.19 14.18
C LYS A 83 -6.69 14.78 14.97
N ASN A 84 -7.21 14.05 15.95
CA ASN A 84 -8.43 14.42 16.67
C ASN A 84 -9.60 14.65 15.70
N SER A 85 -10.22 15.84 15.70
CA SER A 85 -11.29 16.23 14.78
C SER A 85 -10.80 16.99 13.54
N GLU A 86 -9.49 17.06 13.32
CA GLU A 86 -8.86 17.91 12.29
C GLU A 86 -8.08 17.05 11.30
N LEU A 87 -7.81 17.62 10.11
CA LEU A 87 -6.98 17.01 9.09
C LEU A 87 -5.61 17.71 9.01
N LEU A 88 -4.57 16.91 8.89
CA LEU A 88 -3.24 17.36 8.50
C LEU A 88 -2.96 16.89 7.08
N GLU A 89 -2.66 17.84 6.18
CA GLU A 89 -2.27 17.54 4.79
C GLU A 89 -0.87 16.91 4.76
N LEU A 90 -0.69 15.84 4.00
CA LEU A 90 0.58 15.17 3.77
C LEU A 90 1.12 15.59 2.41
N THR A 91 2.40 15.98 2.35
CA THR A 91 3.06 16.33 1.08
C THR A 91 3.49 15.11 0.24
N PHE A 92 3.18 13.92 0.73
CA PHE A 92 3.53 12.63 0.16
C PHE A 92 2.32 11.68 0.11
N PRO A 93 2.28 10.74 -0.84
CA PRO A 93 1.17 9.82 -0.99
C PRO A 93 1.16 8.73 0.10
N ILE A 94 -0.04 8.26 0.44
CA ILE A 94 -0.27 7.01 1.19
C ILE A 94 -0.83 5.99 0.20
N TYR A 95 -0.11 4.89 -0.03
CA TYR A 95 -0.55 3.76 -0.85
C TYR A 95 -0.69 2.51 0.01
N ASP A 96 -1.82 1.83 -0.11
CA ASP A 96 -1.99 0.47 0.39
C ASP A 96 -1.78 -0.56 -0.72
N LEU A 97 -1.92 -1.85 -0.38
CA LEU A 97 -1.68 -2.96 -1.30
C LEU A 97 -2.54 -2.89 -2.58
N GLU A 98 -3.74 -2.34 -2.47
CA GLU A 98 -4.67 -2.19 -3.58
C GLU A 98 -4.23 -1.04 -4.51
N ASP A 99 -3.81 0.10 -3.95
CA ASP A 99 -3.22 1.19 -4.73
C ASP A 99 -1.94 0.75 -5.46
N TYR A 100 -1.12 -0.10 -4.82
CA TYR A 100 0.06 -0.70 -5.45
C TYR A 100 -0.31 -1.61 -6.63
N LEU A 101 -1.29 -2.50 -6.46
CA LEU A 101 -1.75 -3.36 -7.54
C LEU A 101 -2.26 -2.54 -8.72
N VAL A 102 -3.06 -1.51 -8.46
CA VAL A 102 -3.62 -0.64 -9.50
C VAL A 102 -2.52 0.11 -10.26
N ASP A 103 -1.46 0.57 -9.59
CA ASP A 103 -0.30 1.18 -10.25
C ASP A 103 0.45 0.19 -11.15
N VAL A 104 0.64 -1.06 -10.68
CA VAL A 104 1.25 -2.14 -11.50
C VAL A 104 0.42 -2.42 -12.75
N LEU A 105 -0.90 -2.53 -12.60
CA LEU A 105 -1.82 -2.76 -13.72
C LEU A 105 -1.80 -1.59 -14.71
N LYS A 106 -1.88 -0.34 -14.23
CA LYS A 106 -1.87 0.87 -15.08
C LYS A 106 -0.59 1.02 -15.90
N ARG A 107 0.56 0.63 -15.33
CA ARG A 107 1.86 0.75 -16.00
C ARG A 107 2.14 -0.42 -16.93
N GLU A 108 1.28 -1.45 -16.93
CA GLU A 108 1.47 -2.71 -17.66
C GLU A 108 2.84 -3.36 -17.38
N ASN A 109 3.42 -3.07 -16.22
CA ASN A 109 4.75 -3.54 -15.86
C ASN A 109 4.67 -4.87 -15.10
N TYR A 110 4.09 -5.88 -15.74
CA TYR A 110 3.93 -7.20 -15.14
C TYR A 110 3.91 -8.31 -16.19
N GLN A 111 4.22 -9.52 -15.74
CA GLN A 111 4.01 -10.75 -16.47
C GLN A 111 2.84 -11.51 -15.84
N LEU A 112 1.82 -11.86 -16.63
CA LEU A 112 0.79 -12.80 -16.21
C LEU A 112 1.38 -14.21 -16.17
N LEU A 113 1.51 -14.79 -14.97
CA LEU A 113 2.05 -16.13 -14.77
C LEU A 113 0.97 -17.21 -14.84
N ALA A 114 -0.22 -16.91 -14.32
CA ALA A 114 -1.34 -17.84 -14.33
C ALA A 114 -2.68 -17.10 -14.25
N GLN A 115 -3.69 -17.71 -14.84
CA GLN A 115 -5.09 -17.34 -14.71
C GLN A 115 -5.89 -18.62 -14.54
N LYS A 116 -6.68 -18.73 -13.48
CA LYS A 116 -7.56 -19.87 -13.24
C LYS A 116 -8.88 -19.40 -12.64
N ARG A 117 -9.89 -20.25 -12.75
CA ARG A 117 -11.12 -20.12 -11.97
C ARG A 117 -11.02 -21.00 -10.74
N ASP A 118 -11.39 -20.48 -9.57
CA ASP A 118 -11.39 -21.17 -8.28
C ASP A 118 -12.79 -21.06 -7.67
N GLY A 119 -13.65 -22.04 -7.96
CA GLY A 119 -15.07 -21.95 -7.65
C GLY A 119 -15.75 -20.79 -8.37
N SER A 120 -16.26 -19.83 -7.60
CA SER A 120 -16.92 -18.61 -8.07
C SER A 120 -15.95 -17.49 -8.42
N GLU A 121 -14.69 -17.58 -8.00
CA GLU A 121 -13.70 -16.50 -8.14
C GLU A 121 -12.80 -16.71 -9.37
N ASP A 122 -12.40 -15.61 -10.02
CA ASP A 122 -11.30 -15.60 -10.98
C ASP A 122 -9.99 -15.26 -10.23
N VAL A 123 -8.95 -16.08 -10.42
CA VAL A 123 -7.66 -15.95 -9.74
C VAL A 123 -6.55 -15.66 -10.74
N TYR A 124 -5.84 -14.56 -10.52
CA TYR A 124 -4.73 -14.11 -11.35
C TYR A 124 -3.43 -14.12 -10.57
N VAL A 125 -2.35 -14.61 -11.19
CA VAL A 125 -1.00 -14.55 -10.64
C VAL A 125 -0.15 -13.66 -11.53
N LEU A 126 0.27 -12.51 -11.01
CA LEU A 126 1.08 -11.51 -11.71
C LEU A 126 2.47 -11.43 -11.10
N LYS A 127 3.50 -11.28 -11.93
CA LYS A 127 4.86 -10.97 -11.49
C LYS A 127 5.25 -9.58 -11.95
N SER A 128 5.64 -8.72 -11.02
CA SER A 128 6.16 -7.37 -11.29
C SER A 128 7.52 -7.21 -10.62
N GLY A 129 8.58 -7.28 -11.40
CA GLY A 129 9.95 -7.34 -10.89
C GLY A 129 10.16 -8.57 -9.99
N VAL A 130 10.54 -8.35 -8.73
CA VAL A 130 10.71 -9.40 -7.72
C VAL A 130 9.41 -9.77 -6.99
N GLN A 131 8.34 -9.01 -7.20
CA GLN A 131 7.09 -9.16 -6.47
C GLN A 131 6.15 -10.10 -7.23
N VAL A 132 5.45 -10.97 -6.50
CA VAL A 132 4.37 -11.79 -7.04
C VAL A 132 3.06 -11.40 -6.37
N PHE A 133 2.06 -11.07 -7.18
CA PHE A 133 0.70 -10.80 -6.74
C PHE A 133 -0.19 -11.98 -7.09
N THR A 134 -0.96 -12.48 -6.14
CA THR A 134 -2.12 -13.34 -6.40
C THR A 134 -3.38 -12.55 -6.06
N ILE A 135 -4.33 -12.49 -7.00
CA ILE A 135 -5.50 -11.62 -6.93
C ILE A 135 -6.72 -12.50 -7.15
N TRP A 136 -7.68 -12.42 -6.23
CA TRP A 136 -8.96 -13.10 -6.34
C TRP A 136 -10.03 -12.06 -6.63
N ILE A 137 -10.81 -12.31 -7.68
CA ILE A 137 -11.89 -11.47 -8.16
C ILE A 137 -13.20 -12.23 -7.98
N GLY A 138 -14.13 -11.64 -7.23
CA GLY A 138 -15.45 -12.19 -6.99
C GLY A 138 -16.34 -12.17 -8.23
N GLU A 139 -17.51 -12.80 -8.14
CA GLU A 139 -18.48 -12.87 -9.26
C GLU A 139 -19.03 -11.50 -9.66
N ASP A 140 -19.07 -10.56 -8.72
CA ASP A 140 -19.43 -9.17 -8.98
C ASP A 140 -18.33 -8.36 -9.69
N GLY A 141 -17.17 -9.00 -9.92
CA GLY A 141 -16.03 -8.44 -10.64
C GLY A 141 -15.14 -7.53 -9.79
N PHE A 142 -15.29 -7.57 -8.46
CA PHE A 142 -14.46 -6.83 -7.49
C PHE A 142 -13.37 -7.69 -6.88
N ILE A 143 -12.36 -7.02 -6.32
CA ILE A 143 -11.24 -7.68 -5.67
C ILE A 143 -11.70 -8.14 -4.28
N ASP A 144 -11.75 -9.44 -4.05
CA ASP A 144 -12.02 -10.02 -2.72
C ASP A 144 -10.73 -10.17 -1.92
N LYS A 145 -9.62 -10.46 -2.60
CA LYS A 145 -8.33 -10.69 -1.95
C LYS A 145 -7.15 -10.36 -2.85
N ILE A 146 -6.11 -9.80 -2.23
CA ILE A 146 -4.79 -9.60 -2.82
C ILE A 146 -3.78 -10.23 -1.88
N VAL A 147 -2.89 -11.07 -2.40
CA VAL A 147 -1.69 -11.53 -1.70
C VAL A 147 -0.49 -11.07 -2.49
N ARG A 148 0.44 -10.39 -1.84
CA ARG A 148 1.73 -10.01 -2.42
C ARG A 148 2.86 -10.71 -1.69
N GLU A 149 3.77 -11.29 -2.45
CA GLU A 149 4.94 -11.98 -1.96
C GLU A 149 6.21 -11.32 -2.46
N LEU A 150 7.18 -11.15 -1.56
CA LEU A 150 8.53 -10.66 -1.85
C LEU A 150 9.58 -11.65 -1.27
N PRO A 151 10.61 -12.02 -2.05
CA PRO A 151 11.75 -12.76 -1.52
C PRO A 151 12.43 -12.00 -0.37
N PRO A 152 12.99 -12.69 0.64
CA PRO A 152 13.06 -14.15 0.81
C PRO A 152 11.84 -14.79 1.51
N GLY A 153 10.71 -14.09 1.67
CA GLY A 153 9.53 -14.69 2.30
C GLY A 153 8.55 -13.72 2.96
N TYR A 154 8.64 -12.42 2.69
CA TYR A 154 7.64 -11.47 3.17
C TYR A 154 6.34 -11.64 2.36
N ARG A 155 5.21 -11.70 3.07
CA ARG A 155 3.90 -11.78 2.46
C ARG A 155 2.96 -10.73 3.07
N THR A 156 2.34 -9.91 2.23
CA THR A 156 1.20 -9.06 2.60
C THR A 156 -0.08 -9.68 2.04
N ALA A 157 -1.14 -9.73 2.81
CA ALA A 157 -2.48 -10.03 2.32
C ALA A 157 -3.44 -8.88 2.64
N LEU A 158 -4.27 -8.50 1.67
CA LEU A 158 -5.45 -7.68 1.84
C LEU A 158 -6.65 -8.58 1.54
N ILE A 159 -7.56 -8.72 2.49
CA ILE A 159 -8.71 -9.64 2.38
C ILE A 159 -9.95 -8.85 2.77
N TYR A 160 -10.89 -8.68 1.84
CA TYR A 160 -12.19 -8.13 2.15
C TYR A 160 -13.00 -9.15 2.95
N GLU A 161 -13.50 -8.73 4.11
CA GLU A 161 -14.53 -9.47 4.85
C GLU A 161 -15.87 -9.35 4.13
N TYR A 162 -16.15 -8.15 3.64
CA TYR A 162 -17.23 -7.85 2.71
C TYR A 162 -16.94 -6.50 2.04
N HIS A 163 -17.59 -6.28 0.91
CA HIS A 163 -17.71 -4.99 0.27
C HIS A 163 -19.12 -4.84 -0.31
N GLU A 164 -19.56 -3.60 -0.44
CA GLU A 164 -20.85 -3.24 -0.98
C GLU A 164 -20.66 -2.16 -2.03
N ILE A 165 -21.04 -2.48 -3.27
CA ILE A 165 -20.99 -1.57 -4.40
C ILE A 165 -22.09 -0.52 -4.23
N LYS A 166 -21.72 0.76 -4.32
CA LYS A 166 -22.63 1.90 -4.22
C LYS A 166 -22.85 2.51 -5.60
N GLY A 167 -24.04 3.09 -5.83
CA GLY A 167 -24.35 3.78 -7.09
C GLY A 167 -23.72 5.17 -7.19
N LEU A 168 -23.43 5.82 -6.06
CA LEU A 168 -22.87 7.17 -5.94
C LEU A 168 -21.96 7.26 -4.72
N GLY A 169 -21.02 8.21 -4.77
CA GLY A 169 -20.11 8.52 -3.66
C GLY A 169 -20.16 9.99 -3.27
N GLU A 170 -20.39 10.24 -1.98
CA GLU A 170 -20.27 11.55 -1.36
C GLU A 170 -19.64 11.48 0.04
N THR A 171 -19.39 10.27 0.56
CA THR A 171 -18.93 10.08 1.94
C THR A 171 -17.53 10.62 2.12
N VAL A 172 -16.65 10.46 1.13
CA VAL A 172 -15.30 11.01 1.21
C VAL A 172 -15.33 12.53 1.26
N ARG A 173 -16.10 13.17 0.38
CA ARG A 173 -16.28 14.63 0.36
C ARG A 173 -16.92 15.14 1.65
N ARG A 174 -17.97 14.49 2.16
CA ARG A 174 -18.64 14.87 3.42
C ARG A 174 -17.68 14.79 4.59
N TYR A 175 -16.88 13.71 4.66
CA TYR A 175 -15.86 13.56 5.69
C TYR A 175 -14.85 14.71 5.65
N TRP A 176 -14.34 15.06 4.46
CA TRP A 176 -13.43 16.20 4.29
C TRP A 176 -14.06 17.54 4.73
N LEU A 177 -15.33 17.80 4.39
CA LEU A 177 -16.02 19.04 4.78
C LEU A 177 -16.25 19.16 6.30
N GLN A 178 -16.35 18.04 7.01
CA GLN A 178 -16.59 18.01 8.46
C GLN A 178 -15.32 18.18 9.30
N HIS A 179 -14.13 18.05 8.69
CA HIS A 179 -12.85 18.07 9.40
C HIS A 179 -11.95 19.16 8.80
N PRO A 180 -11.73 20.29 9.49
CA PRO A 180 -10.93 21.38 8.95
C PRO A 180 -9.47 20.96 8.75
N VAL A 181 -8.83 21.46 7.69
CA VAL A 181 -7.39 21.27 7.45
C VAL A 181 -6.64 22.34 8.23
N VAL A 182 -5.88 21.94 9.25
CA VAL A 182 -5.24 22.87 10.21
C VAL A 182 -3.73 22.98 10.05
N GLY A 183 -3.15 22.19 9.17
CA GLY A 183 -1.72 22.19 8.95
C GLY A 183 -1.29 21.22 7.86
N ARG A 184 0.02 21.23 7.63
CA ARG A 184 0.67 20.38 6.64
C ARG A 184 1.89 19.71 7.28
N ILE A 185 1.97 18.40 7.12
CA ILE A 185 3.16 17.63 7.46
C ILE A 185 4.04 17.63 6.23
N THR A 186 5.09 18.44 6.29
CA THR A 186 6.16 18.44 5.30
C THR A 186 7.21 17.41 5.71
N SER A 187 7.69 16.64 4.73
CA SER A 187 8.91 15.87 4.88
C SER A 187 9.80 16.12 3.68
N ASN A 188 11.10 16.27 3.91
CA ASN A 188 12.09 16.34 2.85
C ASN A 188 12.20 15.00 2.10
N LEU A 189 11.59 13.93 2.62
CA LEU A 189 11.38 12.68 1.90
C LEU A 189 10.33 12.82 0.79
N SER A 190 9.48 13.84 0.74
CA SER A 190 8.31 13.84 -0.18
C SER A 190 8.63 13.55 -1.65
N PRO A 191 9.70 14.10 -2.27
CA PRO A 191 10.08 13.74 -3.64
C PRO A 191 10.44 12.25 -3.79
N VAL A 192 11.04 11.70 -2.73
CA VAL A 192 11.48 10.31 -2.62
C VAL A 192 10.33 9.35 -2.30
N LEU A 193 9.40 9.73 -1.41
CA LEU A 193 8.22 8.93 -1.05
C LEU A 193 7.30 8.68 -2.25
N ARG A 194 7.31 9.56 -3.25
CA ARG A 194 6.62 9.33 -4.53
C ARG A 194 7.27 8.22 -5.36
N LYS A 195 8.58 7.99 -5.20
CA LYS A 195 9.36 6.95 -5.88
C LYS A 195 9.44 5.65 -5.08
N ILE A 196 9.18 5.71 -3.77
CA ILE A 196 9.20 4.56 -2.85
C ILE A 196 8.48 3.33 -3.38
N PRO A 197 7.31 3.39 -4.04
CA PRO A 197 6.67 2.20 -4.63
C PRO A 197 7.57 1.32 -5.52
N LYS A 198 8.64 1.88 -6.11
CA LYS A 198 9.62 1.13 -6.89
C LYS A 198 10.58 0.29 -6.04
N TYR A 199 10.86 0.71 -4.80
CA TYR A 199 11.94 0.17 -3.96
C TYR A 199 11.45 -0.40 -2.63
N PHE A 200 10.25 0.00 -2.22
CA PHE A 200 9.74 -0.18 -0.87
C PHE A 200 8.21 -0.17 -0.85
N ALA A 201 7.65 -1.24 -0.30
CA ALA A 201 6.27 -1.38 0.01
C ALA A 201 5.95 -0.74 1.37
N TRP A 202 5.16 0.32 1.38
CA TRP A 202 4.70 0.94 2.62
C TRP A 202 3.86 -0.04 3.44
N SER A 203 4.16 -0.15 4.74
CA SER A 203 3.40 -0.98 5.67
C SER A 203 2.65 -0.16 6.72
N ASN A 204 3.24 0.95 7.20
CA ASN A 204 2.64 1.79 8.23
C ASN A 204 3.23 3.22 8.25
N LEU A 205 2.48 4.18 8.78
CA LEU A 205 2.92 5.53 9.10
C LEU A 205 2.53 5.80 10.55
N ARG A 206 3.52 6.09 11.38
CA ARG A 206 3.29 6.60 12.74
C ARG A 206 3.90 7.97 12.86
N PHE A 207 3.57 8.64 13.95
CA PHE A 207 4.18 9.90 14.31
C PHE A 207 4.89 9.77 15.65
N PHE A 208 6.11 10.29 15.72
CA PHE A 208 6.74 10.56 17.00
C PHE A 208 6.28 11.94 17.45
N GLU A 209 5.51 12.01 18.53
CA GLU A 209 5.06 13.28 19.08
C GLU A 209 6.19 13.97 19.84
N THR A 210 6.42 15.23 19.52
CA THR A 210 7.38 16.08 20.24
C THR A 210 6.71 17.40 20.62
N LYS A 211 7.33 18.14 21.55
CA LYS A 211 6.89 19.50 21.90
C LYS A 211 6.91 20.46 20.70
N GLY A 212 7.71 20.17 19.67
CA GLY A 212 7.85 21.00 18.46
C GLY A 212 7.02 20.55 17.27
N GLY A 213 6.26 19.45 17.38
CA GLY A 213 5.44 18.92 16.30
C GLY A 213 5.47 17.39 16.19
N ASN A 214 4.89 16.88 15.10
CA ASN A 214 4.78 15.45 14.82
C ASN A 214 5.82 15.05 13.77
N ILE A 215 6.68 14.10 14.08
CA ILE A 215 7.71 13.59 13.16
C ILE A 215 7.17 12.36 12.46
N PRO A 216 7.11 12.32 11.12
CA PRO A 216 6.67 11.13 10.40
C PRO A 216 7.70 10.00 10.57
N ILE A 217 7.20 8.82 10.94
CA ILE A 217 7.94 7.56 10.95
C ILE A 217 7.33 6.66 9.89
N ILE A 218 8.10 6.38 8.84
CA ILE A 218 7.65 5.62 7.68
C ILE A 218 8.17 4.21 7.80
N TYR A 219 7.27 3.25 7.89
CA TYR A 219 7.59 1.83 7.91
C TYR A 219 7.26 1.21 6.57
N GLY A 220 8.09 0.25 6.19
CA GLY A 220 7.80 -0.56 5.03
C GLY A 220 8.93 -1.50 4.73
N ILE A 221 8.77 -2.16 3.61
CA ILE A 221 9.48 -3.39 3.31
C ILE A 221 10.08 -3.28 1.94
N THR A 222 11.39 -3.48 1.87
CA THR A 222 12.13 -3.34 0.63
C THR A 222 11.80 -4.47 -0.33
N ASN A 223 12.21 -4.32 -1.59
CA ASN A 223 12.07 -5.37 -2.61
C ASN A 223 12.75 -6.70 -2.21
N GLU A 224 13.78 -6.63 -1.37
CA GLU A 224 14.50 -7.76 -0.80
C GLU A 224 13.90 -8.25 0.54
N GLY A 225 12.71 -7.77 0.91
CA GLY A 225 11.95 -8.28 2.05
C GLY A 225 12.40 -7.77 3.44
N TYR A 226 13.33 -6.80 3.50
CA TYR A 226 13.79 -6.22 4.76
C TYR A 226 12.81 -5.17 5.28
N LYS A 227 12.53 -5.19 6.59
CA LYS A 227 11.77 -4.12 7.25
C LYS A 227 12.70 -2.94 7.47
N VAL A 228 12.38 -1.84 6.83
CA VAL A 228 13.10 -0.58 7.02
C VAL A 228 12.14 0.49 7.50
N THR A 229 12.60 1.22 8.51
CA THR A 229 11.98 2.41 9.05
C THR A 229 12.80 3.61 8.60
N ILE A 230 12.15 4.61 8.02
CA ILE A 230 12.77 5.87 7.60
C ILE A 230 12.16 6.99 8.43
N ILE A 231 13.03 7.79 9.04
CA ILE A 231 12.65 8.90 9.92
C ILE A 231 13.30 10.17 9.40
N ASP A 232 12.49 11.19 9.15
CA ASP A 232 12.96 12.54 8.84
C ASP A 232 13.44 13.19 10.15
N LEU A 233 14.73 13.45 10.24
CA LEU A 233 15.37 14.05 11.42
C LEU A 233 15.58 15.56 11.27
N ASP A 234 15.12 16.17 10.18
CA ASP A 234 15.33 17.59 9.96
C ASP A 234 14.55 18.45 10.98
N GLY A 235 15.15 19.57 11.39
CA GLY A 235 14.60 20.47 12.42
C GLY A 235 14.55 19.89 13.84
N LEU A 236 15.05 18.67 14.08
CA LEU A 236 15.06 18.05 15.40
C LEU A 236 16.29 18.42 16.21
N ASN A 237 16.10 18.64 17.52
CA ASN A 237 17.20 18.79 18.45
C ASN A 237 17.85 17.44 18.80
N ASP A 238 19.10 17.48 19.25
CA ASP A 238 19.90 16.28 19.54
C ASP A 238 19.30 15.38 20.63
N SER A 239 18.54 15.97 21.57
CA SER A 239 17.85 15.20 22.61
C SER A 239 16.74 14.31 22.04
N VAL A 240 15.94 14.84 21.11
CA VAL A 240 14.89 14.07 20.42
C VAL A 240 15.51 12.97 19.55
N VAL A 241 16.57 13.29 18.81
CA VAL A 241 17.29 12.29 17.99
C VAL A 241 17.82 11.16 18.88
N THR A 242 18.39 11.48 20.04
CA THR A 242 18.88 10.50 21.01
C THR A 242 17.77 9.59 21.53
N GLN A 243 16.59 10.14 21.85
CA GLN A 243 15.42 9.33 22.28
C GLN A 243 14.94 8.38 21.19
N ILE A 244 14.91 8.85 19.93
CA ILE A 244 14.56 8.01 18.79
C ILE A 244 15.57 6.86 18.67
N LEU A 245 16.87 7.15 18.69
CA LEU A 245 17.92 6.12 18.59
C LEU A 245 17.84 5.11 19.74
N GLN A 246 17.61 5.56 20.98
CA GLN A 246 17.46 4.70 22.14
C GLN A 246 16.32 3.68 21.95
N ARG A 247 15.15 4.13 21.46
CA ARG A 247 13.99 3.26 21.21
C ARG A 247 14.29 2.13 20.21
N PHE A 248 15.18 2.37 19.25
CA PHE A 248 15.57 1.35 18.27
C PHE A 248 16.78 0.52 18.73
N SER A 249 17.60 1.03 19.63
CA SER A 249 18.77 0.32 20.18
C SER A 249 18.42 -0.85 21.11
N GLU A 250 17.19 -0.91 21.60
CA GLU A 250 16.67 -2.01 22.43
C GLU A 250 16.42 -3.31 21.62
N LYS A 251 16.62 -3.29 20.30
CA LYS A 251 16.44 -4.42 19.38
C LYS A 251 17.68 -4.58 18.50
N GLU A 252 17.94 -5.78 18.00
CA GLU A 252 19.00 -6.02 16.99
C GLU A 252 18.61 -5.40 15.64
N PHE A 253 18.78 -4.08 15.51
CA PHE A 253 18.62 -3.35 14.26
C PHE A 253 19.93 -2.68 13.86
N SER A 254 20.17 -2.63 12.55
CA SER A 254 21.18 -1.75 11.99
C SER A 254 20.61 -0.34 11.82
N PHE A 255 21.48 0.66 11.90
CA PHE A 255 21.13 2.07 11.69
C PHE A 255 22.10 2.74 10.72
N TYR A 256 21.57 3.66 9.91
CA TYR A 256 22.34 4.51 9.01
C TYR A 256 21.72 5.91 8.95
N VAL A 257 22.54 6.94 9.08
CA VAL A 257 22.08 8.34 8.93
C VAL A 257 22.59 8.89 7.60
N LYS A 258 21.67 9.26 6.71
CA LYS A 258 21.96 9.96 5.47
C LYS A 258 21.79 11.46 5.67
N LYS A 259 22.78 12.25 5.26
CA LYS A 259 22.67 13.70 5.13
C LYS A 259 22.62 14.06 3.64
N ASN A 260 21.63 14.84 3.24
CA ASN A 260 21.50 15.36 1.88
C ASN A 260 22.30 16.65 1.69
N GLN A 261 22.43 17.09 0.43
CA GLN A 261 23.19 18.28 0.04
C GLN A 261 22.65 19.57 0.67
N ASP A 262 21.33 19.63 0.89
CA ASP A 262 20.62 20.73 1.55
C ASP A 262 20.79 20.73 3.09
N GLY A 263 21.41 19.69 3.65
CA GLY A 263 21.62 19.54 5.08
C GLY A 263 20.57 18.68 5.80
N SER A 264 19.49 18.28 5.11
CA SER A 264 18.44 17.41 5.64
C SER A 264 19.01 16.07 6.11
N LYS A 265 18.56 15.58 7.26
CA LYS A 265 19.04 14.33 7.87
C LYS A 265 17.93 13.29 7.89
N PHE A 266 18.25 12.06 7.51
CA PHE A 266 17.31 10.93 7.55
C PHE A 266 17.95 9.76 8.25
N LEU A 267 17.22 9.15 9.18
CA LEU A 267 17.61 7.93 9.85
C LEU A 267 16.92 6.74 9.18
N PHE A 268 17.72 5.77 8.77
CA PHE A 268 17.31 4.45 8.33
C PHE A 268 17.56 3.46 9.46
N VAL A 269 16.55 2.69 9.80
CA VAL A 269 16.64 1.60 10.79
C VAL A 269 16.06 0.34 10.18
N GLY A 270 16.73 -0.79 10.26
CA GLY A 270 16.16 -2.02 9.73
C GLY A 270 16.75 -3.31 10.28
N ASP A 271 16.04 -4.41 10.05
CA ASP A 271 16.43 -5.79 10.38
C ASP A 271 17.37 -6.40 9.31
N THR A 272 18.36 -5.60 8.89
CA THR A 272 19.26 -5.90 7.79
C THR A 272 20.66 -5.34 8.08
N SER A 273 21.64 -5.51 7.19
CA SER A 273 22.98 -4.99 7.39
C SER A 273 23.03 -3.46 7.19
N SER A 274 23.94 -2.78 7.91
CA SER A 274 24.19 -1.35 7.68
C SER A 274 24.63 -1.05 6.24
N GLU A 275 25.37 -1.95 5.60
CA GLU A 275 25.75 -1.84 4.18
C GLU A 275 24.54 -1.80 3.26
N TYR A 276 23.52 -2.64 3.54
CA TYR A 276 22.28 -2.63 2.80
C TYR A 276 21.51 -1.31 3.02
N LEU A 277 21.45 -0.80 4.25
CA LEU A 277 20.82 0.49 4.54
C LEU A 277 21.50 1.65 3.80
N VAL A 278 22.83 1.63 3.69
CA VAL A 278 23.59 2.61 2.90
C VAL A 278 23.18 2.52 1.43
N LYS A 279 23.20 1.31 0.84
CA LYS A 279 22.81 1.10 -0.57
C LYS A 279 21.37 1.56 -0.83
N LEU A 280 20.44 1.21 0.06
CA LEU A 280 19.05 1.61 -0.04
C LEU A 280 18.92 3.14 -0.03
N ALA A 281 19.55 3.81 0.94
CA ALA A 281 19.55 5.27 1.02
C ALA A 281 20.15 5.90 -0.25
N THR A 282 21.25 5.36 -0.77
CA THR A 282 21.88 5.79 -2.02
C THR A 282 20.89 5.71 -3.19
N VAL A 283 20.25 4.56 -3.44
CA VAL A 283 19.28 4.41 -4.55
C VAL A 283 18.10 5.37 -4.42
N ILE A 284 17.59 5.48 -3.20
CA ILE A 284 16.44 6.34 -2.85
C ILE A 284 16.74 7.82 -3.13
N PHE A 285 17.95 8.29 -2.86
CA PHE A 285 18.33 9.71 -2.98
C PHE A 285 19.13 10.05 -4.25
N GLU A 286 19.87 9.15 -4.90
CA GLU A 286 20.64 9.43 -6.10
C GLU A 286 19.77 9.41 -7.37
N GLU A 287 18.81 8.48 -7.49
CA GLU A 287 17.81 8.55 -8.57
C GLU A 287 16.81 9.71 -8.39
N SER A 288 16.94 10.50 -7.32
CA SER A 288 16.20 11.76 -7.15
C SER A 288 16.85 12.94 -7.88
N GLY A 289 18.12 12.80 -8.30
CA GLY A 289 18.83 13.75 -9.13
C GLY A 289 19.23 13.14 -10.47
N GLU A 290 18.28 13.01 -11.39
CA GLU A 290 18.47 13.08 -12.85
C GLU A 290 17.13 12.76 -13.55
N GLY A 291 16.71 13.64 -14.45
CA GLY A 291 15.49 13.52 -15.26
C GLY A 291 14.47 14.62 -14.96
N GLY A 292 14.57 15.72 -15.70
CA GLY A 292 13.55 16.77 -15.76
C GLY A 292 12.25 16.35 -16.41
#